data_AF-A0A944SQ92-F1
#
_entry.id   AF-A0A944SQ92-F1
#
_cell.length_a   1.000
_cell.length_b   1.000
_cell.length_c   1.000
_cell.angle_alpha   90.00
_cell.angle_beta   90.00
_cell.angle_gamma   90.00
#
_symmetry.space_group_name_H-M   'P 1'
#
loop_
_entity.id
_entity.type
_entity.pdbx_description
1 polymer ?
#
loop_
_entity_poly.entity_id
_entity_poly.type
_entity_poly.pdbx_seq_one_letter_code
_entity_poly.pdbx_strand_id
1 'polypeptide(L)'
;MKKMLVPLAEGFEEIEAITIIDVCRRGGIDVTIAGVTGMIIKGGQGVEIAADCLIDTVDINSFDMITLPGGLAGTLVLSESENVQSIL
;
A
#
# COMPACT_ATOMS: atom_id res chain seq x y z
N MET A 1 13.58 -13.33 -5.20
CA MET A 1 12.60 -13.13 -4.10
C MET A 1 11.37 -12.52 -4.74
N LYS A 2 10.16 -12.99 -4.42
CA LYS A 2 8.93 -12.38 -4.99
C LYS A 2 8.73 -11.00 -4.37
N LYS A 3 8.23 -10.04 -5.15
CA LYS A 3 8.03 -8.65 -4.75
C LYS A 3 6.56 -8.28 -4.75
N MET A 4 6.10 -7.63 -3.68
CA MET A 4 4.73 -7.18 -3.52
C MET A 4 4.67 -5.68 -3.25
N LEU A 5 3.80 -5.00 -3.98
CA LEU A 5 3.47 -3.60 -3.77
C LEU A 5 2.22 -3.48 -2.89
N VAL A 6 2.25 -2.57 -1.91
CA VAL A 6 1.10 -2.22 -1.07
C VAL A 6 0.87 -0.72 -1.13
N PRO A 7 0.04 -0.22 -2.06
CA PRO A 7 -0.38 1.17 -2.06
C PRO A 7 -1.26 1.47 -0.85
N LEU A 8 -0.95 2.52 -0.09
CA LEU A 8 -1.74 2.97 1.04
C LEU A 8 -2.12 4.45 0.90
N ALA A 9 -3.36 4.75 1.23
CA ALA A 9 -3.91 6.09 1.31
C ALA A 9 -4.49 6.36 2.70
N GLU A 10 -4.67 7.63 3.04
CA GLU A 10 -5.25 8.03 4.33
C GLU A 10 -6.61 7.36 4.55
N GLY A 11 -6.83 6.81 5.73
CA GLY A 11 -8.05 6.07 6.07
C GLY A 11 -8.07 4.61 5.62
N PHE A 12 -6.91 4.00 5.35
CA PHE A 12 -6.78 2.55 5.17
C PHE A 12 -7.15 1.78 6.46
N GLU A 13 -7.52 0.51 6.31
CA GLU A 13 -7.78 -0.41 7.44
C GLU A 13 -6.48 -1.02 7.94
N GLU A 14 -6.14 -0.76 9.19
CA GLU A 14 -4.79 -1.01 9.69
C GLU A 14 -4.49 -2.47 9.97
N ILE A 15 -5.48 -3.24 10.41
CA ILE A 15 -5.32 -4.67 10.67
C ILE A 15 -5.07 -5.41 9.35
N GLU A 16 -5.84 -5.13 8.31
CA GLU A 16 -5.70 -5.71 6.98
C GLU A 16 -4.33 -5.37 6.38
N ALA A 17 -3.93 -4.10 6.41
CA ALA A 17 -2.65 -3.65 5.87
C ALA A 17 -1.46 -4.26 6.63
N ILE A 18 -1.41 -4.11 7.96
CA ILE A 18 -0.27 -4.57 8.75
C ILE A 18 -0.16 -6.10 8.72
N THR A 19 -1.29 -6.80 8.78
CA THR A 19 -1.29 -8.27 8.78
C THR A 19 -0.73 -8.83 7.48
N ILE A 20 -1.18 -8.36 6.31
CA ILE A 20 -0.68 -8.89 5.04
C ILE A 20 0.80 -8.54 4.86
N ILE A 21 1.22 -7.34 5.23
CA ILE A 21 2.63 -6.91 5.17
C ILE A 21 3.51 -7.82 6.03
N ASP A 22 3.15 -8.04 7.31
CA ASP A 22 3.93 -8.86 8.24
C ASP A 22 3.99 -10.32 7.79
N VAL A 23 2.85 -10.91 7.43
CA VAL A 23 2.78 -12.31 6.99
C VAL A 23 3.59 -12.54 5.71
N CYS A 24 3.47 -11.67 4.70
CA CYS A 24 4.23 -11.78 3.46
C CYS A 24 5.73 -11.63 3.70
N ARG A 25 6.16 -10.66 4.52
CA ARG A 25 7.57 -10.50 4.91
C ARG A 25 8.12 -11.75 5.62
N ARG A 26 7.36 -12.34 6.56
CA ARG A 26 7.72 -13.62 7.21
C ARG A 26 7.78 -14.79 6.23
N GLY A 27 6.94 -14.77 5.19
CA GLY A 27 6.96 -15.72 4.09
C GLY A 27 8.12 -15.53 3.09
N GLY A 28 8.98 -14.54 3.30
CA GLY A 28 10.12 -14.25 2.42
C GLY A 28 9.73 -13.48 1.15
N ILE A 29 8.62 -12.76 1.15
CA ILE A 29 8.24 -11.82 0.09
C ILE A 29 8.81 -10.45 0.46
N ASP A 30 9.42 -9.78 -0.51
CA ASP A 30 9.89 -8.41 -0.40
C ASP A 30 8.69 -7.47 -0.59
N VAL A 31 8.31 -6.74 0.45
CA VAL A 31 7.08 -5.93 0.48
C VAL A 31 7.43 -4.46 0.56
N THR A 32 7.01 -3.71 -0.46
CA THR A 32 7.15 -2.25 -0.56
C THR A 32 5.81 -1.57 -0.27
N ILE A 33 5.80 -0.68 0.71
CA ILE A 33 4.66 0.18 1.05
C ILE A 33 4.79 1.48 0.24
N ALA A 34 3.86 1.74 -0.65
CA ALA A 34 3.84 2.96 -1.46
C ALA A 34 2.75 3.92 -0.95
N GLY A 35 3.16 5.11 -0.53
CA GLY A 35 2.24 6.14 -0.08
C GLY A 35 1.57 6.85 -1.26
N VAL A 36 0.24 6.83 -1.26
CA VAL A 36 -0.59 7.54 -2.26
C VAL A 36 -0.90 8.97 -1.82
N THR A 37 -1.02 9.19 -0.51
CA THR A 37 -1.33 10.51 0.09
C THR A 37 -0.11 11.19 0.72
N GLY A 38 1.01 10.48 0.85
CA GLY A 38 2.25 11.01 1.43
C GLY A 38 3.15 9.91 1.99
N MET A 39 4.31 10.30 2.53
CA MET A 39 5.28 9.37 3.13
C MET A 39 4.86 8.87 4.51
N ILE A 40 3.98 9.59 5.21
CA ILE A 40 3.35 9.14 6.45
C ILE A 40 1.86 9.06 6.17
N ILE A 41 1.27 7.87 6.27
CA ILE A 41 -0.15 7.65 6.00
C ILE A 41 -0.84 7.33 7.32
N LYS A 42 -1.90 8.06 7.62
CA LYS A 42 -2.74 7.81 8.80
C LYS A 42 -3.88 6.86 8.46
N GLY A 43 -4.00 5.77 9.21
CA GLY A 43 -5.08 4.79 9.08
C GLY A 43 -6.41 5.30 9.68
N GLY A 44 -7.49 4.56 9.41
CA GLY A 44 -8.84 4.93 9.82
C GLY A 44 -9.04 5.04 11.34
N GLN A 45 -8.24 4.35 12.14
CA GLN A 45 -8.22 4.39 13.60
C GLN A 45 -7.03 5.19 14.17
N GLY A 46 -6.30 5.91 13.30
CA GLY A 46 -5.28 6.87 13.69
C GLY A 46 -3.88 6.30 13.87
N VAL A 47 -3.63 5.04 13.51
CA VAL A 47 -2.26 4.49 13.44
C VAL A 47 -1.57 5.07 12.21
N GLU A 48 -0.32 5.53 12.35
CA GLU A 48 0.46 6.06 11.25
C GLU A 48 1.49 5.04 10.76
N ILE A 49 1.61 4.90 9.44
CA ILE A 49 2.61 4.08 8.77
C ILE A 49 3.52 4.98 7.93
N ALA A 50 4.83 4.80 8.08
CA ALA A 50 5.80 5.36 7.16
C ALA A 50 5.90 4.48 5.90
N ALA A 51 5.66 5.08 4.73
CA ALA A 51 5.85 4.44 3.44
C ALA A 51 7.35 4.28 3.13
N ASP A 52 7.66 3.31 2.28
CA ASP A 52 9.00 3.12 1.74
C ASP A 52 9.27 4.11 0.59
N CYS A 53 8.23 4.45 -0.19
CA CYS A 53 8.28 5.40 -1.29
C CYS A 53 6.91 6.03 -1.57
N LEU A 54 6.85 6.98 -2.50
CA LEU A 54 5.60 7.51 -3.05
C LEU A 54 5.18 6.69 -4.29
N ILE A 55 3.87 6.56 -4.50
CA ILE A 55 3.32 5.76 -5.62
C ILE A 55 3.78 6.24 -7.00
N ASP A 56 4.03 7.53 -7.17
CA ASP A 56 4.50 8.13 -8.43
C ASP A 56 5.95 7.76 -8.79
N THR A 57 6.71 7.23 -7.83
CA THR A 57 8.09 6.78 -8.04
C THR A 57 8.21 5.28 -8.32
N VAL A 58 7.10 4.55 -8.32
CA VAL A 58 7.07 3.10 -8.43
C VAL A 58 7.22 2.65 -9.89
N ASP A 59 8.20 1.80 -10.18
CA ASP A 59 8.26 1.02 -11.43
C ASP A 59 7.45 -0.29 -11.25
N ILE A 60 6.25 -0.32 -11.83
CA ILE A 60 5.33 -1.46 -11.67
C ILE A 60 5.90 -2.77 -12.23
N ASN A 61 6.79 -2.72 -13.22
CA ASN A 61 7.38 -3.93 -13.81
C ASN A 61 8.34 -4.65 -12.84
N SER A 62 8.69 -4.00 -11.72
CA SER A 62 9.55 -4.57 -10.69
C SER A 62 8.79 -5.41 -9.66
N PHE A 63 7.46 -5.50 -9.72
CA PHE A 63 6.62 -6.21 -8.76
C PHE A 63 5.92 -7.43 -9.39
N ASP A 64 5.76 -8.48 -8.58
CA ASP A 64 5.04 -9.69 -8.99
C ASP A 64 3.56 -9.66 -8.59
N MET A 65 3.21 -8.85 -7.58
CA MET A 65 1.88 -8.81 -6.96
C MET A 65 1.59 -7.41 -6.41
N ILE A 66 0.30 -7.08 -6.35
CA ILE A 66 -0.24 -5.89 -5.67
C ILE A 66 -1.30 -6.33 -4.66
N THR A 67 -1.31 -5.71 -3.48
CA THR A 67 -2.40 -5.88 -2.51
C THR A 67 -2.98 -4.53 -2.17
N LEU A 68 -4.31 -4.45 -2.14
CA LEU A 68 -5.07 -3.25 -1.77
C LEU A 68 -5.82 -3.54 -0.46
N PRO A 69 -5.27 -3.13 0.70
CA PRO A 69 -5.99 -3.19 1.96
C PRO A 69 -7.26 -2.34 1.90
N GLY A 70 -8.27 -2.74 2.66
CA GLY A 70 -9.56 -2.05 2.71
C GLY A 70 -9.53 -0.74 3.50
N GLY A 71 -10.70 -0.40 4.02
CA GLY A 71 -10.99 0.91 4.61
C GLY A 71 -11.63 1.83 3.58
N LEU A 72 -12.89 2.23 3.80
CA LEU A 72 -13.68 2.94 2.79
C LEU A 72 -13.03 4.26 2.36
N ALA A 73 -12.53 5.04 3.31
CA ALA A 73 -11.86 6.31 3.03
C ALA A 73 -10.60 6.10 2.17
N GLY A 74 -9.71 5.17 2.57
CA GLY A 74 -8.53 4.83 1.79
C GLY A 74 -8.88 4.27 0.41
N THR A 75 -9.86 3.38 0.33
CA THR A 75 -10.33 2.76 -0.93
C THR A 75 -10.83 3.80 -1.93
N LEU A 76 -11.58 4.81 -1.48
CA LEU A 76 -12.03 5.90 -2.36
C LEU A 76 -10.84 6.66 -2.94
N VAL A 77 -9.84 7.00 -2.11
CA VAL A 77 -8.63 7.67 -2.58
C VAL A 77 -7.84 6.80 -3.57
N LEU A 78 -7.74 5.49 -3.34
CA LEU A 78 -7.13 4.56 -4.29
C LEU A 78 -7.90 4.50 -5.62
N SER A 79 -9.23 4.56 -5.58
CA SER A 79 -10.08 4.54 -6.78
C SER A 79 -9.96 5.81 -7.63
N GLU A 80 -9.66 6.94 -7.01
CA GLU A 80 -9.48 8.24 -7.68
C GLU A 80 -8.04 8.49 -8.15
N SER A 81 -7.07 7.69 -7.68
CA SER A 81 -5.67 7.84 -8.03
C SER A 81 -5.35 7.25 -9.41
N GLU A 82 -5.07 8.11 -10.40
CA GLU A 82 -4.65 7.68 -11.75
C GLU A 82 -3.42 6.77 -11.71
N ASN A 83 -2.46 7.05 -10.82
CA ASN A 83 -1.27 6.22 -10.64
C ASN A 83 -1.64 4.79 -10.21
N VAL A 84 -2.56 4.66 -9.24
CA VAL A 84 -3.03 3.34 -8.78
C VAL A 84 -3.88 2.66 -9.84
N GLN A 85 -4.77 3.38 -10.54
CA GLN A 85 -5.57 2.81 -11.62
C GLN A 85 -4.72 2.32 -12.80
N SER A 86 -3.59 2.98 -13.09
CA SER A 86 -2.70 2.60 -14.19
C SER A 86 -1.92 1.30 -13.98
N ILE A 87 -1.90 0.79 -12.74
CA ILE A 87 -1.14 -0.39 -12.33
C ILE A 87 -2.02 -1.60 -11.95
N LEU A 88 -3.34 -1.49 -12.10
CA LEU A 88 -4.33 -2.56 -11.91
C LEU A 88 -4.78 -3.14 -13.25
#